data_AF-A0A3N5LX50-F1
#
_entry.id   AF-A0A3N5LX50-F1
#
_cell.length_a   1.000
_cell.length_b   1.000
_cell.length_c   1.000
_cell.angle_alpha   90.00
_cell.angle_beta   90.00
_cell.angle_gamma   90.00
#
_symmetry.space_group_name_H-M   'P 1'
#
loop_
_entity.id
_entity.type
_entity.pdbx_description
1 polymer ?
#
loop_
_entity_poly.entity_id
_entity_poly.type
_entity_poly.pdbx_seq_one_letter_code
_entity_poly.pdbx_strand_id
1 'polypeptide(L)'
;MLNEQLKGYRKKVEAAINRALTDSPEINAAIQKIRDEGYDVFLIVEATIGFNRKEEGVAKTKSTQLDLTGQDEKFLRALKISPE
;
A
#
# COMPACT_ATOMS: atom_id res chain seq x y z
N MET A 1 -9.05 2.36 26.87
CA MET A 1 -9.34 3.77 26.52
C MET A 1 -8.27 4.41 25.63
N LEU A 2 -6.99 4.47 26.02
CA LEU A 2 -5.92 5.07 25.21
C LEU A 2 -5.77 4.45 23.80
N ASN A 3 -5.90 3.12 23.73
CA ASN A 3 -5.81 2.36 22.48
C ASN A 3 -7.00 2.63 21.52
N GLU A 4 -8.13 3.06 22.07
CA GLU A 4 -9.35 3.38 21.30
C GLU A 4 -9.26 4.78 20.70
N GLN A 5 -8.71 5.75 21.44
CA GLN A 5 -8.39 7.07 20.93
C GLN A 5 -7.32 7.01 19.84
N LEU A 6 -6.26 6.20 20.04
CA LEU A 6 -5.22 5.99 19.03
C LEU A 6 -5.78 5.37 17.74
N LYS A 7 -6.66 4.36 17.86
CA LYS A 7 -7.39 3.80 16.71
C LYS A 7 -8.25 4.86 16.01
N GLY A 8 -8.87 5.77 16.77
CA GLY A 8 -9.63 6.88 16.23
C GLY A 8 -8.77 7.86 15.42
N TYR A 9 -7.60 8.23 15.94
CA TYR A 9 -6.66 9.08 15.21
C TYR A 9 -6.12 8.40 13.95
N ARG A 10 -5.76 7.11 14.03
CA ARG A 10 -5.34 6.33 12.85
C ARG A 10 -6.39 6.36 11.75
N LYS A 11 -7.66 6.09 12.09
CA LYS A 11 -8.77 6.14 11.12
C LYS A 11 -8.94 7.54 10.49
N LYS A 12 -8.79 8.61 11.27
CA LYS A 12 -8.88 9.98 10.75
C LYS A 12 -7.76 10.29 9.77
N VAL A 13 -6.53 9.85 10.06
CA VAL A 13 -5.39 9.98 9.16
C VAL A 13 -5.61 9.17 7.88
N GLU A 14 -6.04 7.91 8.00
CA GLU A 14 -6.38 7.06 6.85
C GLU A 14 -7.44 7.71 5.95
N ALA A 15 -8.50 8.29 6.54
CA ALA A 15 -9.56 8.97 5.80
C ALA A 15 -9.06 10.26 5.11
N ALA A 16 -8.24 11.06 5.78
CA ALA A 16 -7.67 12.29 5.22
C ALA A 16 -6.73 11.99 4.04
N ILE A 17 -5.91 10.93 4.16
CA ILE A 17 -5.02 10.48 3.08
C ILE A 17 -5.84 9.99 1.89
N ASN A 18 -6.84 9.12 2.11
CA ASN A 18 -7.73 8.66 1.03
C ASN A 18 -8.37 9.83 0.27
N ARG A 19 -8.84 10.83 1.01
CA ARG A 19 -9.42 12.03 0.43
C ARG A 19 -8.39 12.82 -0.37
N ALA A 20 -7.18 13.01 0.15
CA ALA A 20 -6.10 13.70 -0.57
C ALA A 20 -5.71 12.96 -1.86
N LEU A 21 -5.59 11.62 -1.82
CA LEU A 21 -5.31 10.80 -3.00
C LEU A 21 -6.41 10.89 -4.07
N THR A 22 -7.67 11.08 -3.67
CA THR A 22 -8.82 11.12 -4.59
C THR A 22 -9.06 12.53 -5.13
N ASP A 23 -9.07 13.53 -4.26
CA ASP A 23 -9.52 14.89 -4.55
C ASP A 23 -8.38 15.82 -5.00
N SER A 24 -7.10 15.46 -4.78
CA SER A 24 -5.97 16.33 -5.14
C SER A 24 -5.49 16.08 -6.59
N PRO A 25 -5.61 17.08 -7.49
CA PRO A 25 -5.09 16.98 -8.85
C PRO A 25 -3.56 16.84 -8.88
N GLU A 26 -2.86 17.46 -7.94
CA GLU A 26 -1.40 17.44 -7.83
C GLU A 26 -0.89 16.04 -7.49
N ILE A 27 -1.56 15.38 -6.54
CA ILE A 27 -1.24 14.00 -6.17
C ILE A 27 -1.57 13.07 -7.34
N ASN A 28 -2.74 13.21 -7.97
CA ASN A 28 -3.11 12.41 -9.14
C ASN A 28 -2.08 12.54 -10.28
N ALA A 29 -1.58 13.74 -10.55
CA ALA A 29 -0.54 13.96 -11.56
C ALA A 29 0.78 13.25 -11.21
N ALA A 30 1.20 13.27 -9.94
CA ALA A 30 2.38 12.54 -9.48
C ALA A 30 2.19 11.01 -9.58
N ILE A 31 1.01 10.51 -9.21
CA ILE A 31 0.64 9.09 -9.32
C ILE A 31 0.70 8.62 -10.78
N GLN A 32 0.17 9.41 -11.71
CA GLN A 32 0.21 9.07 -13.14
C GLN A 32 1.64 8.97 -13.65
N LYS A 33 2.54 9.91 -13.31
CA LYS A 33 3.96 9.83 -13.71
C LYS A 33 4.64 8.55 -13.22
N ILE A 34 4.40 8.17 -11.96
CA ILE A 34 4.97 6.95 -11.40
C ILE A 34 4.44 5.71 -12.14
N ARG A 35 3.16 5.70 -12.51
CA ARG A 35 2.56 4.63 -13.33
C ARG A 35 3.11 4.59 -14.75
N ASP A 36 3.32 5.75 -15.37
CA ASP A 36 3.89 5.87 -16.72
C ASP A 36 5.33 5.35 -16.78
N GLU A 37 6.07 5.46 -15.67
CA GLU A 37 7.40 4.86 -15.49
C GLU A 37 7.35 3.33 -15.22
N GLY A 38 6.15 2.76 -15.11
CA GLY A 38 5.92 1.32 -14.92
C GLY A 38 5.89 0.85 -13.47
N TYR A 39 5.84 1.78 -12.50
CA TYR A 39 5.80 1.44 -11.07
C TYR A 39 4.37 1.38 -10.53
N ASP A 40 4.12 0.45 -9.60
CA ASP A 40 2.87 0.41 -8.84
C ASP A 40 2.92 1.33 -7.63
N VAL A 41 2.24 2.47 -7.76
CA VAL A 41 2.09 3.47 -6.70
C VAL A 41 1.49 2.87 -5.44
N PHE A 42 0.52 1.94 -5.55
CA PHE A 42 -0.13 1.38 -4.37
C PHE A 42 0.85 0.54 -3.56
N LEU A 43 1.70 -0.24 -4.21
CA LEU A 43 2.77 -1.01 -3.55
C LEU A 43 3.76 -0.10 -2.81
N ILE A 44 4.17 1.02 -3.45
CA ILE A 44 5.10 1.98 -2.84
C ILE A 44 4.47 2.67 -1.63
N VAL A 45 3.21 3.09 -1.74
CA VAL A 45 2.48 3.77 -0.65
C VAL A 45 2.15 2.80 0.49
N GLU A 46 1.85 1.53 0.18
CA GLU A 46 1.69 0.47 1.20
C GLU A 46 2.98 0.21 1.97
N ALA A 47 4.11 0.06 1.28
CA ALA A 47 5.40 -0.21 1.90
C ALA A 47 5.93 0.96 2.75
N THR A 48 5.63 2.20 2.35
CA THR A 48 6.15 3.40 3.04
C THR A 48 5.21 3.97 4.09
N ILE A 49 3.89 3.88 3.89
CA ILE A 49 2.87 4.55 4.71
C ILE A 49 1.90 3.54 5.35
N GLY A 50 1.85 2.29 4.89
CA GLY A 50 0.95 1.26 5.42
C GLY A 50 -0.52 1.48 5.02
N PHE A 51 -0.75 2.00 3.82
CA PHE A 51 -2.06 2.37 3.32
C PHE A 51 -2.83 1.17 2.74
N ASN A 52 -3.76 0.58 3.48
CA ASN A 52 -4.69 -0.40 2.91
C ASN A 52 -5.90 0.32 2.32
N ARG A 53 -6.05 0.32 0.98
CA ARG A 53 -7.28 0.79 0.35
C ARG A 53 -8.41 -0.18 0.71
N LYS A 54 -9.36 0.26 1.54
CA LYS A 54 -10.63 -0.47 1.69
C LYS A 54 -11.43 -0.27 0.42
N GLU A 55 -11.22 -1.11 -0.56
CA GLU A 55 -12.06 -1.17 -1.74
C GLU A 55 -13.41 -1.79 -1.35
N GLU A 56 -14.39 -0.94 -1.06
CA GLU A 56 -15.79 -1.35 -1.07
C GLU A 56 -16.20 -1.59 -2.53
N GLY A 57 -16.07 -2.84 -2.99
CA GLY A 57 -16.92 -3.36 -4.06
C GLY A 57 -16.35 -3.53 -5.47
N VAL A 58 -15.04 -3.41 -5.71
CA VAL A 58 -14.49 -3.78 -7.03
C VAL A 58 -13.30 -4.70 -6.85
N ALA A 59 -13.44 -5.90 -7.41
CA ALA A 59 -12.47 -6.97 -7.60
C ALA A 59 -11.49 -7.19 -6.44
N LYS A 60 -11.52 -8.39 -5.85
CA LYS A 60 -10.31 -8.99 -5.29
C LYS A 60 -9.19 -8.80 -6.32
N THR A 61 -8.38 -7.75 -6.17
CA THR A 61 -7.03 -7.73 -6.72
C THR A 61 -6.47 -9.01 -6.18
N LYS A 62 -6.29 -9.99 -7.08
CA LYS A 62 -5.65 -11.26 -6.74
C LYS A 62 -4.46 -10.83 -5.90
N SER A 63 -4.46 -11.17 -4.61
CA SER A 63 -3.22 -11.32 -3.88
C SER A 63 -2.35 -12.05 -4.87
N THR A 64 -1.38 -11.36 -5.46
CA THR A 64 -0.48 -11.96 -6.43
C THR A 64 0.13 -13.08 -5.62
N GLN A 65 -0.36 -14.30 -5.86
CA GLN A 65 0.18 -15.49 -5.23
C GLN A 65 1.56 -15.57 -5.85
N LEU A 66 2.50 -14.94 -5.16
CA LEU A 66 3.91 -15.00 -5.49
C LEU A 66 4.25 -16.46 -5.23
N ASP A 67 4.32 -17.24 -6.30
CA ASP A 67 4.83 -18.60 -6.24
C ASP A 67 6.34 -18.49 -5.98
N LEU A 68 6.69 -18.20 -4.73
CA LEU A 68 8.06 -18.08 -4.26
C LEU A 68 8.70 -19.46 -4.34
N THR A 69 9.79 -19.56 -5.09
CA THR A 69 10.61 -20.75 -5.08
C THR A 69 11.51 -20.76 -3.84
N GLY A 70 12.03 -21.94 -3.45
CA GLY A 70 12.99 -22.03 -2.35
C GLY A 70 14.30 -21.24 -2.59
N GLN A 71 14.56 -20.82 -3.82
CA GLN A 71 15.67 -19.91 -4.15
C GLN A 71 15.30 -18.45 -3.81
N ASP A 72 14.07 -18.03 -4.09
CA ASP A 72 13.58 -16.69 -3.81
C ASP A 72 13.55 -16.41 -2.30
N GLU A 73 13.14 -17.40 -1.49
CA GLU A 73 13.19 -17.29 -0.02
C GLU A 73 14.61 -17.04 0.51
N LYS A 74 15.61 -17.75 -0.04
CA LYS A 74 17.02 -17.59 0.37
C LYS A 74 17.55 -16.22 -0.02
N PHE A 75 17.17 -15.74 -1.20
CA PHE A 75 17.54 -14.42 -1.70
C PHE A 75 16.93 -13.29 -0.85
N LEU A 76 15.62 -13.37 -0.55
CA LEU A 76 14.93 -12.40 0.29
C LEU A 76 15.52 -12.36 1.71
N ARG A 77 15.81 -13.53 2.30
CA ARG A 77 16.49 -13.61 3.60
C ARG A 77 17.89 -12.99 3.60
N ALA A 78 18.65 -13.12 2.51
CA ALA A 78 19.96 -12.47 2.36
C ALA A 78 19.84 -10.93 2.32
N LEU A 79 18.74 -10.42 1.78
CA LEU A 79 18.38 -9.01 1.78
C LEU A 79 17.71 -8.53 3.08
N LYS A 80 17.57 -9.41 4.09
CA LYS A 80 16.82 -9.17 5.34
C LYS A 80 15.35 -8.82 5.14
N ILE A 81 14.75 -9.31 4.06
CA ILE A 81 13.33 -9.21 3.77
C ILE A 81 12.70 -10.55 4.17
N SER A 82 11.75 -10.52 5.10
CA SER A 82 11.00 -11.72 5.48
C SER A 82 9.81 -11.90 4.54
N PRO A 83 9.70 -13.04 3.84
CA PRO A 83 8.44 -13.41 3.19
C PRO A 83 7.48 -13.88 4.29
N GLU A 84 6.39 -13.13 4.52
CA GLU A 84 5.19 -13.63 5.21
C GLU A 84 4.13 -14.05 4.18
#